data_AF-A0A3D0ZUZ6-F1
#
_entry.id   AF-A0A3D0ZUZ6-F1
#
_cell.length_a   1.000
_cell.length_b   1.000
_cell.length_c   1.000
_cell.angle_alpha   90.00
_cell.angle_beta   90.00
_cell.angle_gamma   90.00
#
_symmetry.space_group_name_H-M   'P 1'
#
loop_
_entity.id
_entity.type
_entity.pdbx_description
1 polymer ?
#
loop_
_entity_poly.entity_id
_entity_poly.type
_entity_poly.pdbx_seq_one_letter_code
_entity_poly.pdbx_strand_id
1 'polypeptide(L)'
;MTDIYYDDENYNDGFDEDSHKHGMNLELWRRLLGYATAYRFEVGMLFTSATLTAAAEIAFPLLTRGVIDEISTRGTDANLLIYGAWYAFFTVLLAFSVLGFIWFGGRLRTHVAHDIRMDGFKNL
;
A
#
# COMPACT_ATOMS: atom_id res chain seq x y z
N MET A 1 -17.24 -1.46 -58.78
CA MET A 1 -17.02 -1.53 -57.32
C MET A 1 -15.64 -2.12 -57.14
N THR A 2 -14.65 -1.26 -56.99
CA THR A 2 -13.27 -1.65 -56.68
C THR A 2 -13.17 -1.61 -55.16
N ASP A 3 -13.06 -2.78 -54.55
CA ASP A 3 -12.78 -2.90 -53.13
C ASP A 3 -11.41 -2.29 -52.86
N ILE A 4 -11.40 -1.16 -52.17
CA ILE A 4 -10.18 -0.50 -51.70
C ILE A 4 -9.66 -1.38 -50.57
N TYR A 5 -8.70 -2.23 -50.89
CA TYR A 5 -7.89 -2.96 -49.93
C TYR A 5 -7.05 -1.90 -49.20
N TYR A 6 -7.46 -1.54 -47.99
CA TYR A 6 -6.63 -0.71 -47.12
C TYR A 6 -5.45 -1.58 -46.67
N ASP A 7 -4.27 -1.23 -47.15
CA ASP A 7 -3.00 -1.82 -46.74
C ASP A 7 -2.71 -1.34 -45.31
N ASP A 8 -3.12 -2.15 -44.35
CA ASP A 8 -3.00 -1.94 -42.90
C ASP A 8 -1.54 -2.08 -42.41
N GLU A 9 -0.60 -2.43 -43.30
CA GLU A 9 0.82 -2.63 -42.96
C GLU A 9 1.54 -1.34 -42.51
N ASN A 10 0.91 -0.17 -42.65
CA ASN A 10 1.50 1.11 -42.30
C ASN A 10 0.79 1.84 -41.13
N TYR A 11 -0.21 1.22 -40.49
CA TYR A 11 -0.80 1.74 -39.26
C TYR A 11 -0.07 1.17 -38.05
N ASN A 12 1.19 1.60 -37.86
CA ASN A 12 1.85 1.46 -36.57
C ASN A 12 1.25 2.50 -35.61
N ASP A 13 0.17 2.13 -34.93
CA ASP A 13 -0.51 2.94 -33.91
C ASP A 13 0.34 3.16 -32.65
N GLY A 14 1.56 2.63 -32.60
CA GLY A 14 2.45 2.68 -31.46
C GLY A 14 2.03 1.76 -30.31
N PHE A 15 0.96 0.99 -30.50
CA PHE A 15 0.50 -0.02 -29.55
C PHE A 15 0.88 -1.40 -30.11
N ASP A 16 2.16 -1.74 -29.93
CA ASP A 16 2.66 -3.07 -30.22
C ASP A 16 1.89 -4.10 -29.38
N GLU A 17 0.95 -4.84 -29.97
CA GLU A 17 0.13 -5.86 -29.30
C GLU A 17 0.99 -6.95 -28.63
N ASP A 18 2.26 -7.08 -29.05
CA ASP A 18 3.26 -7.98 -28.46
C ASP A 18 4.03 -7.40 -27.26
N SER A 19 3.88 -6.10 -26.96
CA SER A 19 4.44 -5.44 -25.76
C SER A 19 4.00 -6.10 -24.46
N HIS A 20 2.81 -6.71 -24.46
CA HIS A 20 2.24 -7.38 -23.29
C HIS A 20 2.89 -8.74 -22.95
N LYS A 21 3.80 -9.26 -23.80
CA LYS A 21 4.46 -10.56 -23.58
C LYS A 21 5.73 -10.49 -22.73
N HIS A 22 6.23 -9.29 -22.40
CA HIS A 22 7.40 -9.15 -21.55
C HIS A 22 7.01 -9.24 -20.07
N GLY A 23 7.41 -10.33 -19.42
CA GLY A 23 7.30 -10.50 -17.98
C GLY A 23 7.91 -9.33 -17.20
N MET A 24 7.52 -9.23 -15.93
CA MET A 24 7.96 -8.16 -15.02
C MET A 24 9.47 -7.87 -15.14
N ASN A 25 9.81 -6.70 -15.71
CA ASN A 25 11.20 -6.30 -15.86
C ASN A 25 11.76 -5.79 -14.52
N LEU A 26 12.50 -6.66 -13.83
CA LEU A 26 13.10 -6.39 -12.52
C LEU A 26 14.04 -5.16 -12.52
N GLU A 27 14.66 -4.84 -13.65
CA GLU A 27 15.52 -3.66 -13.78
C GLU A 27 14.72 -2.35 -13.66
N LEU A 28 13.56 -2.29 -14.34
CA LEU A 28 12.62 -1.17 -14.22
C LEU A 28 12.10 -1.03 -12.79
N TRP A 29 11.74 -2.14 -12.13
CA TRP A 29 11.32 -2.12 -10.73
C TRP A 29 12.40 -1.60 -9.79
N ARG A 30 13.66 -2.01 -9.99
CA ARG A 30 14.79 -1.52 -9.20
C ARG A 30 14.99 -0.01 -9.38
N ARG A 31 14.84 0.49 -10.61
CA ARG A 31 14.93 1.93 -10.91
C ARG A 31 13.77 2.70 -10.24
N LEU A 32 12.55 2.17 -10.30
CA LEU A 32 11.37 2.75 -9.64
C LEU A 32 11.53 2.80 -8.11
N LEU A 33 12.05 1.72 -7.51
CA LEU A 33 12.39 1.68 -6.09
C LEU A 33 13.47 2.71 -5.73
N GLY A 34 14.40 3.00 -6.64
CA GLY A 34 15.36 4.10 -6.49
C GLY A 34 14.67 5.45 -6.29
N TYR A 35 13.67 5.77 -7.12
CA TYR A 35 12.89 7.01 -6.98
C TYR A 35 12.04 7.03 -5.69
N ALA A 36 11.44 5.90 -5.31
CA ALA A 36 10.66 5.82 -4.08
C ALA A 36 11.54 5.96 -2.81
N THR A 37 12.73 5.35 -2.80
CA THR A 37 13.67 5.38 -1.66
C THR A 37 14.38 6.73 -1.50
N ALA A 38 14.34 7.61 -2.50
CA ALA A 38 14.76 9.01 -2.36
C ALA A 38 13.98 9.71 -1.23
N TYR A 39 12.71 9.33 -1.03
CA TYR A 39 11.81 9.80 0.02
C TYR A 39 11.82 8.87 1.24
N ARG A 40 13.01 8.67 1.82
CA ARG A 40 13.26 7.73 2.92
C ARG A 40 12.37 7.96 4.15
N PHE A 41 11.94 9.20 4.39
CA PHE A 41 11.09 9.54 5.53
C PHE A 41 9.64 9.09 5.29
N GLU A 42 9.10 9.39 4.12
CA GLU A 42 7.75 9.00 3.70
C GLU A 42 7.63 7.47 3.62
N VAL A 43 8.63 6.80 3.04
CA VAL A 43 8.69 5.33 3.00
C VAL A 43 8.83 4.75 4.40
N GLY A 44 9.65 5.36 5.27
CA GLY A 44 9.77 4.95 6.67
C GLY A 44 8.44 5.04 7.41
N MET A 45 7.68 6.12 7.22
CA MET A 45 6.36 6.27 7.84
C MET A 45 5.32 5.29 7.29
N LEU A 46 5.34 5.01 5.98
CA LEU A 46 4.53 3.95 5.38
C LEU A 46 4.84 2.58 6.00
N PHE A 47 6.11 2.27 6.20
CA PHE A 47 6.52 1.04 6.87
C PHE A 47 6.06 1.00 8.34
N THR A 48 6.22 2.11 9.07
CA THR A 48 5.80 2.16 10.49
C THR A 48 4.29 2.03 10.64
N SER A 49 3.50 2.66 9.77
CA SER A 49 2.04 2.52 9.76
C SER A 49 1.63 1.09 9.41
N ALA A 50 2.20 0.49 8.36
CA ALA A 50 1.93 -0.91 8.05
C ALA A 50 2.24 -1.85 9.24
N THR A 51 3.34 -1.60 9.94
CA THR A 51 3.74 -2.38 11.12
C THR A 51 2.76 -2.19 12.30
N LEU A 52 2.34 -0.95 12.58
CA LEU A 52 1.36 -0.66 13.63
C LEU A 52 -0.01 -1.29 13.34
N THR A 53 -0.42 -1.27 12.07
CA THR A 53 -1.66 -1.94 11.62
C THR A 53 -1.58 -3.45 11.89
N ALA A 54 -0.49 -4.10 11.46
CA ALA A 54 -0.31 -5.53 11.72
C ALA A 54 -0.25 -5.86 13.23
N ALA A 55 0.41 -5.02 14.02
CA ALA A 55 0.44 -5.19 15.48
C ALA A 55 -0.96 -5.09 16.12
N ALA A 56 -1.78 -4.14 15.67
CA ALA A 56 -3.16 -4.00 16.14
C ALA A 56 -4.03 -5.21 15.75
N GLU A 57 -3.88 -5.72 14.52
CA GLU A 57 -4.59 -6.92 14.05
C GLU A 57 -4.27 -8.17 14.88
N ILE A 58 -3.01 -8.31 15.33
CA ILE A 58 -2.60 -9.40 16.23
C ILE A 58 -3.10 -9.17 17.66
N ALA A 59 -3.18 -7.91 18.09
CA ALA A 59 -3.63 -7.57 19.44
C ALA A 59 -5.11 -7.90 19.69
N PHE A 60 -5.99 -7.71 18.69
CA PHE A 60 -7.42 -8.00 18.85
C PHE A 60 -7.75 -9.44 19.26
N PRO A 61 -7.26 -10.50 18.58
CA PRO A 61 -7.52 -11.87 19.02
C PRO A 61 -6.88 -12.18 20.37
N LEU A 62 -5.73 -11.57 20.70
CA LEU A 62 -5.09 -11.73 22.01
C LEU A 62 -5.95 -11.13 23.13
N LEU A 63 -6.53 -9.95 22.91
CA LEU A 63 -7.44 -9.31 23.85
C LEU A 63 -8.71 -10.13 24.04
N THR A 64 -9.31 -10.61 22.95
CA THR A 64 -10.50 -11.47 23.02
C THR A 64 -10.22 -12.75 23.81
N ARG A 65 -9.06 -13.38 23.57
CA ARG A 65 -8.61 -14.54 24.36
C ARG A 65 -8.47 -14.18 25.84
N GLY A 66 -7.83 -13.05 26.15
CA GLY A 66 -7.65 -12.59 27.52
C GLY A 66 -8.99 -12.35 28.25
N VAL A 67 -9.99 -11.79 27.56
CA VAL A 67 -11.34 -11.61 28.10
C VAL A 67 -11.97 -12.97 28.44
N ILE A 68 -11.87 -13.95 27.53
CA ILE A 68 -12.43 -15.28 27.75
C ILE A 68 -11.79 -15.95 28.97
N ASP A 69 -10.46 -15.86 29.10
CA ASP A 69 -9.72 -16.45 30.22
C ASP A 69 -10.09 -15.78 31.57
N GLU A 70 -10.23 -14.45 31.60
CA GLU A 70 -10.61 -13.70 32.80
C GLU A 70 -12.04 -14.04 33.25
N ILE A 71 -13.00 -14.12 32.30
CA ILE A 71 -14.38 -14.52 32.58
C ILE A 71 -14.43 -15.98 33.04
N SER A 72 -13.66 -16.88 32.42
CA SER A 72 -13.64 -18.29 32.80
C SER A 72 -13.07 -18.52 34.20
N THR A 73 -12.16 -17.67 34.67
CA THR A 73 -11.49 -17.83 35.97
C THR A 73 -12.20 -17.10 37.10
N ARG A 74 -12.75 -15.90 36.85
CA ARG A 74 -13.33 -15.02 37.88
C ARG A 74 -14.84 -14.83 37.75
N GLY A 75 -15.46 -15.31 36.68
CA GLY A 75 -16.89 -15.18 36.46
C GLY A 75 -17.33 -13.71 36.46
N THR A 76 -18.33 -13.38 37.27
CA THR A 76 -18.97 -12.06 37.32
C THR A 76 -18.07 -10.96 37.91
N ASP A 77 -17.00 -11.31 38.62
CA ASP A 77 -16.03 -10.36 39.18
C ASP A 77 -14.92 -9.97 38.18
N ALA A 78 -15.00 -10.44 36.93
CA ALA A 78 -14.03 -10.12 35.89
C ALA A 78 -14.05 -8.62 35.55
N ASN A 79 -12.87 -8.00 35.53
CA ASN A 79 -12.76 -6.58 35.17
C ASN A 79 -12.74 -6.43 33.64
N LEU A 80 -13.91 -6.24 33.04
CA LEU A 80 -14.05 -6.07 31.58
C LEU A 80 -13.62 -4.68 31.09
N LEU A 81 -13.57 -3.68 31.98
CA LEU A 81 -13.27 -2.29 31.61
C LEU A 81 -11.84 -2.14 31.10
N ILE A 82 -10.87 -2.85 31.69
CA ILE A 82 -9.47 -2.77 31.24
C ILE A 82 -9.31 -3.34 29.83
N TYR A 83 -9.99 -4.44 29.50
CA TYR A 83 -9.98 -5.01 28.16
C TYR A 83 -10.66 -4.10 27.14
N GLY A 84 -11.79 -3.48 27.52
CA GLY A 84 -12.46 -2.47 26.71
C GLY A 84 -11.57 -1.26 26.42
N ALA A 85 -10.83 -0.78 27.43
CA ALA A 85 -9.87 0.33 27.25
C ALA A 85 -8.74 -0.03 26.28
N TRP A 86 -8.16 -1.22 26.41
CA TRP A 86 -7.14 -1.70 25.46
C TRP A 86 -7.69 -1.87 24.05
N TYR A 87 -8.89 -2.42 23.91
CA TYR A 87 -9.55 -2.57 22.61
C TYR A 87 -9.78 -1.21 21.94
N ALA A 88 -10.27 -0.22 22.68
CA ALA A 88 -10.45 1.14 22.19
C ALA A 88 -9.11 1.77 21.79
N PHE A 89 -8.06 1.60 22.60
CA PHE A 89 -6.72 2.08 22.29
C PHE A 89 -6.19 1.51 20.97
N PHE A 90 -6.25 0.19 20.77
CA PHE A 90 -5.78 -0.43 19.52
C PHE A 90 -6.64 -0.04 18.31
N THR A 91 -7.95 0.19 18.51
CA THR A 91 -8.83 0.69 17.45
C THR A 91 -8.43 2.09 17.01
N VAL A 92 -8.15 2.99 17.96
CA VAL A 92 -7.69 4.36 17.67
C VAL A 92 -6.30 4.33 17.02
N LEU A 93 -5.39 3.50 17.52
CA LEU A 93 -4.06 3.30 16.93
C LEU A 93 -4.15 2.83 15.47
N LEU A 94 -5.02 1.87 15.20
CA LEU A 94 -5.27 1.37 13.84
C LEU A 94 -5.82 2.47 12.93
N ALA A 95 -6.80 3.25 13.42
CA ALA A 95 -7.35 4.37 12.65
C ALA A 95 -6.28 5.40 12.28
N PHE A 96 -5.45 5.82 13.24
CA PHE A 96 -4.33 6.73 12.97
C PHE A 96 -3.31 6.14 12.01
N SER A 97 -3.01 4.85 12.15
CA SER A 97 -2.10 4.14 11.26
C SER A 97 -2.58 4.16 9.81
N VAL A 98 -3.86 3.81 9.57
CA VAL A 98 -4.46 3.80 8.23
C VAL A 98 -4.52 5.21 7.65
N LEU A 99 -4.92 6.21 8.43
CA LEU A 99 -4.93 7.61 7.98
C LEU A 99 -3.53 8.09 7.58
N GLY A 100 -2.52 7.78 8.40
CA GLY A 100 -1.12 8.06 8.09
C GLY A 100 -0.69 7.38 6.79
N PHE A 101 -0.96 6.09 6.64
CA PHE A 101 -0.62 5.32 5.45
C PHE A 101 -1.22 5.93 4.17
N ILE A 102 -2.50 6.34 4.22
CA ILE A 102 -3.16 6.98 3.08
C ILE A 102 -2.53 8.34 2.76
N TRP A 103 -2.26 9.17 3.77
CA TRP A 103 -1.71 10.50 3.56
C TRP A 103 -0.29 10.46 2.97
N PHE A 104 0.60 9.67 3.58
CA PHE A 104 1.98 9.53 3.13
C PHE A 104 2.08 8.79 1.80
N GLY A 105 1.25 7.76 1.59
CA GLY A 105 1.20 7.04 0.33
C GLY A 105 0.69 7.90 -0.82
N GLY A 106 -0.31 8.75 -0.56
CA GLY A 106 -0.78 9.75 -1.51
C GLY A 106 0.32 10.73 -1.89
N ARG A 107 0.97 11.33 -0.89
CA ARG A 107 2.07 12.28 -1.10
C ARG A 107 3.24 11.66 -1.86
N LEU A 108 3.68 10.47 -1.49
CA LEU A 108 4.79 9.76 -2.13
C LEU A 108 4.52 9.51 -3.62
N ARG A 109 3.32 9.03 -3.96
CA ARG A 109 2.93 8.80 -5.37
C ARG A 109 3.00 10.05 -6.22
N THR A 110 2.52 11.18 -5.70
CA THR A 110 2.55 12.44 -6.45
C THR A 110 3.97 12.92 -6.73
N HIS A 111 4.87 12.82 -5.75
CA HIS A 111 6.28 13.21 -5.92
C HIS A 111 6.99 12.29 -6.92
N VAL A 112 6.86 10.97 -6.75
CA VAL A 112 7.48 9.99 -7.66
C VAL A 112 6.97 10.15 -9.10
N ALA A 113 5.66 10.37 -9.29
CA ALA A 113 5.10 10.58 -10.63
C ALA A 113 5.61 11.87 -11.29
N HIS A 114 5.82 12.92 -10.50
CA HIS A 114 6.40 14.17 -11.00
C HIS A 114 7.85 13.96 -11.46
N ASP A 115 8.67 13.28 -10.65
CA ASP A 115 10.09 13.04 -10.96
C ASP A 115 10.27 12.15 -12.19
N ILE A 116 9.46 11.10 -12.32
CA ILE A 116 9.48 10.23 -13.51
C ILE A 116 9.16 11.02 -14.78
N ARG A 117 8.17 11.91 -14.74
CA ARG A 117 7.82 12.74 -15.91
C ARG A 117 8.94 13.71 -16.25
N MET A 118 9.52 14.37 -15.25
CA MET A 118 10.61 15.32 -15.46
C MET A 118 11.87 14.66 -16.03
N ASP A 119 12.22 13.47 -15.57
CA ASP A 119 13.33 12.69 -16.13
C ASP A 119 13.01 12.16 -17.53
N GLY A 120 11.75 11.80 -17.80
CA GLY A 120 11.28 11.47 -19.16
C GLY A 120 11.46 12.63 -20.14
N PHE A 121 11.12 13.85 -19.74
CA PHE A 121 11.28 15.04 -20.58
C PHE A 121 12.74 15.47 -20.78
N LYS A 122 13.64 15.20 -19.83
CA LYS A 122 15.07 15.49 -19.99
C LYS A 122 15.80 14.51 -20.91
N ASN A 123 15.20 13.34 -21.15
CA ASN A 123 15.76 12.28 -21.99
C ASN A 123 15.22 12.32 -23.43
N LEU A 124 14.41 13.34 -23.75
CA LEU A 124 13.92 13.71 -25.07
C LEU A 124 14.66 14.96 -25.57
#